data_AF-A0A6A9TMG7-F1
#
_entry.id   AF-A0A6A9TMG7-F1
#
_cell.length_a   1.000
_cell.length_b   1.000
_cell.length_c   1.000
_cell.angle_alpha   90.00
_cell.angle_beta   90.00
_cell.angle_gamma   90.00
#
_symmetry.space_group_name_H-M   'P 1'
#
loop_
_entity.id
_entity.type
_entity.pdbx_description
1 polymer ?
#
loop_
_entity_poly.entity_id
_entity_poly.type
_entity_poly.pdbx_seq_one_letter_code
_entity_poly.pdbx_strand_id
1 'polypeptide(L)'
;MKNIAAQMVNFDREQMRRIANNMPEQYDEKPQVQQVAQIINGVFSQLLATFPASLANRDQNELNEIRRQWVLAFRENGITTMEQVNAGMRVARRQNRPFLPSPGQFVAWCREEASVNAGLPNVSELVDMVYEYCRKRGLYPDAESYPWKSNAHYWLVTNLYQNMRANALADAELRRKAADELTCMTARINRGETIPEPVKQLPVMGGRPLNRAQALAKIAEIKAKFGLKGASV
;
A
#
# COMPACT_ATOMS: atom_id res chain seq x y z
N MET A 1 -2.14 -23.55 29.39
CA MET A 1 -1.10 -22.89 28.58
C MET A 1 -0.30 -23.98 27.87
N LYS A 2 -0.48 -24.18 26.56
CA LYS A 2 0.29 -25.19 25.81
C LYS A 2 1.70 -24.65 25.55
N ASN A 3 2.72 -25.44 25.89
CA ASN A 3 4.13 -25.05 25.91
C ASN A 3 4.66 -24.82 24.47
N ILE A 4 5.13 -23.61 24.17
CA ILE A 4 5.58 -23.17 22.83
C ILE A 4 6.69 -24.07 22.28
N ALA A 5 7.56 -24.57 23.15
CA ALA A 5 8.62 -25.51 22.79
C ALA A 5 8.05 -26.82 22.22
N ALA A 6 6.93 -27.32 22.75
CA ALA A 6 6.29 -28.54 22.25
C ALA A 6 5.65 -28.34 20.86
N GLN A 7 5.24 -27.12 20.52
CA GLN A 7 4.70 -26.80 19.19
C GLN A 7 5.80 -26.73 18.14
N MET A 8 6.97 -26.15 18.47
CA MET A 8 8.14 -26.15 17.57
C MET A 8 8.64 -27.57 17.28
N VAL A 9 8.78 -28.41 18.31
CA VAL A 9 9.27 -29.79 18.15
C VAL A 9 8.31 -30.63 17.29
N ASN A 10 7.00 -30.44 17.44
CA ASN A 10 6.03 -31.15 16.60
C ASN A 10 6.04 -30.67 15.15
N PHE A 11 6.27 -29.38 14.91
CA PHE A 11 6.36 -28.81 13.57
C PHE A 11 7.60 -29.33 12.82
N ASP A 12 8.78 -29.31 13.44
CA ASP A 12 10.01 -29.83 12.83
C ASP A 12 9.90 -31.32 12.50
N ARG A 13 9.21 -32.09 13.35
CA ARG A 13 8.96 -33.52 13.12
C ARG A 13 8.05 -33.78 11.92
N GLU A 14 7.06 -32.94 11.69
CA GLU A 14 6.18 -33.03 10.52
C GLU A 14 6.89 -32.59 9.24
N GLN A 15 7.75 -31.57 9.28
CA GLN A 15 8.56 -31.16 8.14
C GLN A 15 9.56 -32.24 7.74
N MET A 16 10.27 -32.86 8.71
CA MET A 16 11.17 -33.98 8.43
C MET A 16 10.45 -35.19 7.80
N ARG A 17 9.22 -35.49 8.22
CA ARG A 17 8.41 -36.56 7.61
C ARG A 17 8.06 -36.27 6.15
N ARG A 18 7.89 -35.00 5.78
CA ARG A 18 7.57 -34.60 4.40
C ARG A 18 8.80 -34.70 3.51
N ILE A 19 9.95 -34.26 4.00
CA ILE A 19 11.25 -34.38 3.31
C ILE A 19 11.60 -35.85 3.07
N ALA A 20 11.43 -36.70 4.08
CA ALA A 20 11.69 -38.14 3.96
C ALA A 20 10.78 -38.84 2.91
N ASN A 21 9.61 -38.28 2.63
CA ASN A 21 8.63 -38.82 1.69
C ASN A 21 8.60 -38.07 0.35
N ASN A 22 9.60 -37.22 0.05
CA ASN A 22 9.67 -36.41 -1.18
C ASN A 22 8.39 -35.57 -1.46
N MET A 23 7.68 -35.15 -0.41
CA MET A 23 6.55 -34.23 -0.53
C MET A 23 7.05 -32.79 -0.49
N PRO A 24 6.41 -31.85 -1.24
CA PRO A 24 6.82 -30.45 -1.23
C PRO A 24 6.79 -29.87 0.18
N GLU A 25 7.87 -29.16 0.54
CA GLU A 25 7.97 -28.41 1.79
C GLU A 25 6.79 -27.44 1.89
N GLN A 26 6.01 -27.56 2.94
CA GLN A 26 4.87 -26.69 3.18
C GLN A 26 5.29 -25.64 4.20
N TYR A 27 5.89 -24.56 3.70
CA TYR A 27 5.93 -23.29 4.42
C TYR A 27 4.53 -22.68 4.34
N ASP A 28 3.63 -23.12 5.22
CA ASP A 28 2.42 -22.33 5.44
C ASP A 28 2.85 -20.92 5.88
N GLU A 29 2.23 -19.87 5.31
CA GLU A 29 2.30 -18.45 5.72
C GLU A 29 1.86 -18.18 7.18
N LYS A 30 1.89 -19.19 8.05
CA LYS A 30 1.46 -19.18 9.44
C LYS A 30 2.24 -18.26 10.40
N PRO A 31 3.49 -17.82 10.18
CA PRO A 31 4.14 -16.90 11.12
C PRO A 31 3.44 -15.53 11.19
N GLN A 32 2.97 -15.01 10.06
CA GLN A 32 2.40 -13.66 9.99
C GLN A 32 0.98 -13.59 10.60
N VAL A 33 0.18 -14.64 10.40
CA VAL A 33 -1.21 -14.70 10.90
C VAL A 33 -1.26 -14.70 12.44
N GLN A 34 -0.34 -15.41 13.09
CA GLN A 34 -0.28 -15.45 14.56
C GLN A 34 0.10 -14.08 15.15
N GLN A 35 1.03 -13.38 14.51
CA GLN A 35 1.55 -12.09 14.97
C GLN A 35 0.51 -10.98 14.80
N VAL A 36 -0.19 -10.95 13.65
CA VAL A 36 -1.31 -10.03 13.39
C VAL A 36 -2.45 -10.29 14.38
N ALA A 37 -2.81 -11.54 14.67
CA ALA A 37 -3.84 -11.85 15.65
C ALA A 37 -3.52 -11.34 17.07
N GLN A 38 -2.26 -11.39 17.50
CA GLN A 38 -1.84 -10.87 18.80
C GLN A 38 -1.92 -9.34 18.88
N ILE A 39 -1.49 -8.64 17.83
CA ILE A 39 -1.61 -7.18 17.73
C ILE A 39 -3.09 -6.78 17.79
N ILE A 40 -3.94 -7.47 17.02
CA ILE A 40 -5.37 -7.13 16.93
C ILE A 40 -6.13 -7.45 18.22
N ASN A 41 -5.80 -8.55 18.90
CA ASN A 41 -6.45 -8.90 20.16
C ASN A 41 -6.21 -7.84 21.25
N GLY A 42 -4.99 -7.31 21.35
CA GLY A 42 -4.69 -6.23 22.30
C GLY A 42 -5.43 -4.94 21.96
N VAL A 43 -5.56 -4.62 20.67
CA VAL A 43 -6.24 -3.43 20.17
C VAL A 43 -7.73 -3.51 20.41
N PHE A 44 -8.36 -4.66 20.17
CA PHE A 44 -9.79 -4.81 20.31
C PHE A 44 -10.24 -4.55 21.76
N SER A 45 -9.46 -4.99 22.74
CA SER A 45 -9.70 -4.67 24.15
C SER A 45 -9.61 -3.17 24.43
N GLN A 46 -8.62 -2.46 23.88
CA GLN A 46 -8.49 -1.02 24.04
C GLN A 46 -9.61 -0.25 23.34
N LEU A 47 -10.02 -0.71 22.17
CA LEU A 47 -11.11 -0.13 21.41
C LEU A 47 -12.44 -0.25 22.18
N LEU A 48 -12.74 -1.43 22.73
CA LEU A 48 -13.92 -1.64 23.57
C LEU A 48 -13.88 -0.79 24.85
N ALA A 49 -12.70 -0.57 25.44
CA ALA A 49 -12.54 0.33 26.58
C ALA A 49 -12.79 1.81 26.21
N THR A 50 -12.49 2.19 24.96
CA THR A 50 -12.73 3.56 24.45
C THR A 50 -14.22 3.81 24.18
N PHE A 51 -14.99 2.77 23.84
CA PHE A 51 -16.42 2.87 23.49
C PHE A 51 -17.30 2.00 24.41
N PRO A 52 -17.41 2.34 25.71
CA PRO A 52 -18.04 1.48 26.72
C PRO A 52 -19.52 1.21 26.44
N ALA A 53 -20.25 2.11 25.77
CA ALA A 53 -21.65 1.88 25.41
C ALA A 53 -21.83 0.75 24.39
N SER A 54 -20.78 0.38 23.66
CA SER A 54 -20.81 -0.72 22.68
C SER A 54 -20.85 -2.10 23.33
N LEU A 55 -20.50 -2.18 24.62
CA LEU A 55 -20.54 -3.41 25.42
C LEU A 55 -21.92 -3.64 26.06
N ALA A 56 -22.78 -2.61 26.08
CA ALA A 56 -24.10 -2.74 26.66
C ALA A 56 -24.91 -3.80 25.91
N ASN A 57 -25.44 -4.78 26.64
CA ASN A 57 -26.32 -5.85 26.17
C ASN A 57 -25.72 -6.83 25.15
N ARG A 58 -24.39 -6.91 24.99
CA ARG A 58 -23.75 -7.92 24.13
C ARG A 58 -23.28 -9.13 24.90
N ASP A 59 -23.51 -10.31 24.32
CA ASP A 59 -22.98 -11.55 24.87
C ASP A 59 -21.53 -11.83 24.37
N GLN A 60 -20.89 -12.84 24.96
CA GLN A 60 -19.52 -13.19 24.60
C GLN A 60 -19.40 -13.69 23.15
N ASN A 61 -20.44 -14.29 22.58
CA ASN A 61 -20.45 -14.82 21.22
C ASN A 61 -20.51 -13.69 20.19
N GLU A 62 -21.36 -12.69 20.41
CA GLU A 62 -21.44 -11.48 19.61
C GLU A 62 -20.12 -10.72 19.63
N LEU A 63 -19.50 -10.56 20.81
CA LEU A 63 -18.18 -9.94 20.93
C LEU A 63 -17.10 -10.71 20.17
N ASN A 64 -17.17 -12.04 20.17
CA ASN A 64 -16.25 -12.89 19.42
C ASN A 64 -16.43 -12.74 17.91
N GLU A 65 -17.67 -12.66 17.42
CA GLU A 65 -17.94 -12.47 16.00
C GLU A 65 -17.51 -11.07 15.53
N ILE A 66 -17.79 -10.02 16.31
CA ILE A 66 -17.30 -8.66 16.01
C ILE A 66 -15.77 -8.67 15.94
N ARG A 67 -15.09 -9.30 16.91
CA ARG A 67 -13.63 -9.42 16.89
C ARG A 67 -13.15 -10.09 15.61
N ARG A 68 -13.82 -11.17 15.17
CA ARG A 68 -13.50 -11.87 13.92
C ARG A 68 -13.62 -10.96 12.71
N GLN A 69 -14.70 -10.18 12.61
CA GLN A 69 -14.91 -9.23 11.52
C GLN A 69 -13.83 -8.13 11.49
N TRP A 70 -13.40 -7.66 12.66
CA TRP A 70 -12.29 -6.70 12.77
C TRP A 70 -10.95 -7.28 12.32
N VAL A 71 -10.63 -8.52 12.71
CA VAL A 71 -9.43 -9.23 12.26
C VAL A 71 -9.42 -9.38 10.73
N LEU A 72 -10.55 -9.77 10.14
CA LEU A 72 -10.69 -9.90 8.70
C LEU A 72 -10.48 -8.56 8.00
N ALA A 73 -11.17 -7.51 8.44
CA ALA A 73 -11.06 -6.18 7.86
C ALA A 73 -9.63 -5.65 7.90
N PHE A 74 -8.91 -5.83 9.01
CA PHE A 74 -7.53 -5.37 9.14
C PHE A 74 -6.60 -6.12 8.18
N ARG A 75 -6.75 -7.45 8.10
CA ARG A 75 -5.98 -8.28 7.19
C ARG A 75 -6.21 -7.89 5.74
N GLU A 76 -7.47 -7.76 5.33
CA GLU A 76 -7.84 -7.36 3.96
C GLU A 76 -7.34 -5.97 3.58
N ASN A 77 -7.20 -5.08 4.57
CA ASN A 77 -6.77 -3.71 4.35
C ASN A 77 -5.28 -3.46 4.64
N GLY A 78 -4.51 -4.50 4.95
CA GLY A 78 -3.07 -4.42 5.19
C GLY A 78 -2.67 -3.73 6.50
N ILE A 79 -3.58 -3.65 7.47
CA ILE A 79 -3.28 -3.15 8.83
C ILE A 79 -2.59 -4.27 9.61
N THR A 80 -1.27 -4.23 9.64
CA THR A 80 -0.43 -5.32 10.15
C THR A 80 0.54 -4.89 11.24
N THR A 81 0.72 -3.58 11.45
CA THR A 81 1.65 -3.05 12.46
C THR A 81 0.93 -2.39 13.62
N MET A 82 1.55 -2.44 14.81
CA MET A 82 1.00 -1.77 16.00
C MET A 82 0.96 -0.25 15.84
N GLU A 83 1.90 0.34 15.07
CA GLU A 83 1.92 1.78 14.81
C GLU A 83 0.70 2.26 14.02
N GLN A 84 0.30 1.53 12.97
CA GLN A 84 -0.90 1.83 12.19
C GLN A 84 -2.15 1.82 13.08
N VAL A 85 -2.22 0.84 13.98
CA VAL A 85 -3.37 0.71 14.86
C VAL A 85 -3.36 1.79 15.95
N ASN A 86 -2.21 2.09 16.54
CA ASN A 86 -2.06 3.19 17.48
C ASN A 86 -2.44 4.53 16.84
N ALA A 87 -2.19 4.70 15.54
CA ALA A 87 -2.62 5.84 14.77
C ALA A 87 -4.16 5.94 14.71
N GLY A 88 -4.85 4.85 14.34
CA GLY A 88 -6.30 4.77 14.40
C GLY A 88 -6.86 5.02 15.80
N MET A 89 -6.21 4.49 16.85
CA MET A 89 -6.60 4.69 18.24
C MET A 89 -6.46 6.14 18.73
N ARG A 90 -5.55 6.94 18.16
CA ARG A 90 -5.47 8.38 18.46
C ARG A 90 -6.71 9.11 17.93
N VAL A 91 -7.15 8.78 16.72
CA VAL A 91 -8.38 9.36 16.13
C VAL A 91 -9.61 8.88 16.91
N ALA A 92 -9.67 7.58 17.23
CA ALA A 92 -10.78 7.00 17.98
C ALA A 92 -11.01 7.71 19.32
N ARG A 93 -9.93 8.04 20.06
CA ARG A 93 -10.01 8.77 21.34
C ARG A 93 -10.48 10.22 21.21
N ARG A 94 -10.36 10.83 20.03
CA ARG A 94 -10.87 12.19 19.75
C ARG A 94 -12.36 12.17 19.37
N GLN A 95 -12.93 11.01 19.07
CA GLN A 95 -14.33 10.90 18.67
C GLN A 95 -15.25 11.13 19.87
N ASN A 96 -16.28 11.96 19.68
CA ASN A 96 -17.28 12.23 20.71
C ASN A 96 -18.46 11.24 20.69
N ARG A 97 -18.34 10.13 19.94
CA ARG A 97 -19.41 9.13 19.78
C ARG A 97 -19.17 7.97 20.74
N PRO A 98 -20.18 7.53 21.50
CA PRO A 98 -20.01 6.45 22.49
C PRO A 98 -20.05 5.04 21.88
N PHE A 99 -20.35 4.92 20.57
CA PHE A 99 -20.50 3.66 19.87
C PHE A 99 -19.26 3.30 19.04
N LEU A 100 -19.04 2.00 18.86
CA LEU A 100 -17.96 1.43 18.07
C LEU A 100 -18.07 1.93 16.61
N PRO A 101 -16.96 2.38 15.99
CA PRO A 101 -16.94 2.64 14.56
C PRO A 101 -17.12 1.34 13.76
N SER A 102 -17.43 1.45 12.48
CA SER A 102 -17.33 0.29 11.59
C SER A 102 -15.86 -0.10 11.37
N PRO A 103 -15.55 -1.36 11.04
CA PRO A 103 -14.18 -1.77 10.72
C PRO A 103 -13.55 -0.93 9.59
N GLY A 104 -14.33 -0.62 8.55
CA GLY A 104 -13.87 0.23 7.44
C GLY A 104 -13.58 1.67 7.86
N GLN A 105 -14.39 2.24 8.76
CA GLN A 105 -14.15 3.58 9.29
C GLN A 105 -12.86 3.64 10.12
N PHE A 106 -12.58 2.64 10.93
CA PHE A 106 -11.34 2.59 11.71
C PHE A 106 -10.11 2.39 10.81
N VAL A 107 -10.22 1.55 9.78
CA VAL A 107 -9.17 1.39 8.76
C VAL A 107 -8.87 2.73 8.08
N ALA A 108 -9.88 3.53 7.76
CA ALA A 108 -9.70 4.86 7.18
C ALA A 108 -8.89 5.78 8.12
N TRP A 109 -9.20 5.78 9.42
CA TRP A 109 -8.45 6.55 10.41
C TRP A 109 -6.99 6.10 10.53
N CYS A 110 -6.73 4.79 10.49
CA CYS A 110 -5.37 4.26 10.50
C CYS A 110 -4.56 4.80 9.31
N ARG A 111 -5.18 4.86 8.12
CA ARG A 111 -4.55 5.35 6.90
C ARG A 111 -4.31 6.86 6.94
N GLU A 112 -5.30 7.63 7.39
CA GLU A 112 -5.23 9.09 7.43
C GLU A 112 -4.09 9.59 8.34
N GLU A 113 -4.01 9.08 9.57
CA GLU A 113 -2.91 9.43 10.47
C GLU A 113 -1.56 8.90 9.99
N ALA A 114 -1.51 7.74 9.33
CA ALA A 114 -0.27 7.24 8.72
C ALA A 114 0.23 8.20 7.62
N SER A 115 -0.66 8.69 6.76
CA SER A 115 -0.32 9.71 5.75
C SER A 115 0.17 11.01 6.39
N VAL A 116 -0.46 11.48 7.47
CA VAL A 116 -0.03 12.69 8.20
C VAL A 116 1.35 12.49 8.82
N ASN A 117 1.61 11.36 9.48
CA ASN A 117 2.93 11.07 10.07
C ASN A 117 4.01 10.92 9.01
N ALA A 118 3.65 10.42 7.82
CA ALA A 118 4.54 10.34 6.66
C ALA A 118 4.77 11.69 5.97
N GLY A 119 4.10 12.76 6.41
CA GLY A 119 4.18 14.08 5.78
C GLY A 119 3.60 14.12 4.37
N LEU A 120 2.68 13.22 4.05
CA LEU A 120 1.97 13.21 2.77
C LEU A 120 0.84 14.25 2.77
N PRO A 121 0.60 14.93 1.64
CA PRO A 121 -0.49 15.89 1.51
C PRO A 121 -1.83 15.17 1.37
N ASN A 122 -2.92 15.85 1.72
CA ASN A 122 -4.25 15.36 1.37
C ASN A 122 -4.54 15.55 -0.15
N VAL A 123 -5.65 15.01 -0.63
CA VAL A 123 -6.00 15.06 -2.08
C VAL A 123 -6.10 16.49 -2.59
N SER A 124 -6.71 17.41 -1.84
CA SER A 124 -6.85 18.81 -2.25
C SER A 124 -5.50 19.50 -2.30
N GLU A 125 -4.70 19.34 -1.25
CA GLU A 125 -3.35 19.88 -1.16
C GLU A 125 -2.45 19.36 -2.28
N LEU A 126 -2.55 18.07 -2.63
CA LEU A 126 -1.79 17.49 -3.72
C LEU A 126 -2.16 18.12 -5.07
N VAL A 127 -3.46 18.31 -5.32
CA VAL A 127 -3.93 18.97 -6.55
C VAL A 127 -3.46 20.42 -6.60
N ASP A 128 -3.52 21.15 -5.48
CA ASP A 128 -3.01 22.52 -5.39
C ASP A 128 -1.49 22.57 -5.66
N MET A 129 -0.74 21.60 -5.14
CA MET A 129 0.69 21.45 -5.43
C MET A 129 0.96 21.16 -6.90
N VAL A 130 0.14 20.34 -7.57
CA VAL A 130 0.23 20.10 -9.02
C VAL A 130 0.01 21.40 -9.79
N TYR A 131 -1.02 22.18 -9.44
CA TYR A 131 -1.27 23.47 -10.10
C TYR A 131 -0.16 24.48 -9.86
N GLU A 132 0.38 24.52 -8.65
CA GLU A 132 1.51 25.38 -8.31
C GLU A 132 2.76 25.00 -9.11
N TYR A 133 3.05 23.70 -9.22
CA TYR A 133 4.12 23.21 -10.06
C TYR A 133 3.88 23.56 -11.53
N CYS A 134 2.66 23.41 -12.05
CA CYS A 134 2.32 23.82 -13.43
C CYS A 134 2.66 25.29 -13.69
N ARG A 135 2.35 26.19 -12.74
CA ARG A 135 2.64 27.63 -12.84
C ARG A 135 4.14 27.93 -12.79
N LYS A 136 4.88 27.25 -11.90
CA LYS A 136 6.28 27.56 -11.60
C LYS A 136 7.29 26.72 -12.39
N ARG A 137 6.89 25.63 -13.03
CA ARG A 137 7.79 24.70 -13.75
C ARG A 137 8.67 25.40 -14.78
N GLY A 138 8.19 26.48 -15.42
CA GLY A 138 8.98 27.25 -16.37
C GLY A 138 10.17 28.01 -15.76
N LEU A 139 10.18 28.21 -14.44
CA LEU A 139 11.25 28.92 -13.72
C LEU A 139 12.44 28.01 -13.37
N TYR A 140 12.30 26.70 -13.60
CA TYR A 140 13.31 25.70 -13.26
C TYR A 140 13.74 24.92 -14.51
N PRO A 141 15.02 24.54 -14.63
CA PRO A 141 15.53 23.83 -15.80
C PRO A 141 14.96 22.42 -15.93
N ASP A 142 14.76 21.74 -14.80
CA ASP A 142 14.22 20.39 -14.72
C ASP A 142 13.35 20.20 -13.47
N ALA A 143 12.70 19.04 -13.37
CA ALA A 143 11.78 18.76 -12.26
C ALA A 143 12.53 18.56 -10.94
N GLU A 144 13.75 18.03 -11.00
CA GLU A 144 14.60 17.74 -9.85
C GLU A 144 15.12 19.02 -9.18
N SER A 145 15.35 20.09 -9.97
CA SER A 145 15.77 21.40 -9.47
C SER A 145 14.65 22.18 -8.75
N TYR A 146 13.40 21.73 -8.83
CA TYR A 146 12.29 22.36 -8.13
C TYR A 146 12.41 22.10 -6.61
N PRO A 147 12.13 23.08 -5.73
CA PRO A 147 12.29 22.93 -4.28
C PRO A 147 11.18 22.07 -3.65
N TRP A 148 11.27 20.75 -3.77
CA TRP A 148 10.34 19.80 -3.17
C TRP A 148 10.49 19.74 -1.65
N LYS A 149 9.36 19.70 -0.91
CA LYS A 149 9.40 19.53 0.55
C LYS A 149 9.73 18.10 1.00
N SER A 150 9.50 17.11 0.15
CA SER A 150 9.80 15.69 0.41
C SER A 150 9.97 14.93 -0.90
N ASN A 151 10.65 13.79 -0.85
CA ASN A 151 10.80 12.91 -2.01
C ASN A 151 9.43 12.42 -2.53
N ALA A 152 8.49 12.14 -1.62
CA ALA A 152 7.14 11.72 -2.00
C ALA A 152 6.39 12.79 -2.80
N HIS A 153 6.56 14.08 -2.46
CA HIS A 153 5.97 15.17 -3.22
C HIS A 153 6.47 15.23 -4.65
N TYR A 154 7.77 15.03 -4.87
CA TYR A 154 8.34 14.96 -6.22
C TYR A 154 7.64 13.88 -7.04
N TRP A 155 7.59 12.64 -6.54
CA TRP A 155 7.02 11.51 -7.29
C TRP A 155 5.52 11.66 -7.55
N LEU A 156 4.75 12.12 -6.56
CA LEU A 156 3.31 12.33 -6.72
C LEU A 156 3.01 13.43 -7.75
N VAL A 157 3.64 14.60 -7.59
CA VAL A 157 3.35 15.76 -8.44
C VAL A 157 3.85 15.54 -9.86
N THR A 158 5.06 15.01 -10.05
CA THR A 158 5.62 14.79 -11.39
C THR A 158 4.85 13.71 -12.16
N ASN A 159 4.43 12.62 -11.52
CA ASN A 159 3.57 11.61 -12.16
C ASN A 159 2.23 12.21 -12.58
N LEU A 160 1.52 12.89 -11.66
CA LEU A 160 0.24 13.52 -11.97
C LEU A 160 0.37 14.56 -13.09
N TYR A 161 1.44 15.37 -13.08
CA TYR A 161 1.73 16.34 -14.14
C TYR A 161 1.97 15.67 -15.50
N GLN A 162 2.76 14.59 -15.55
CA GLN A 162 2.99 13.81 -16.78
C GLN A 162 1.67 13.21 -17.29
N ASN A 163 0.86 12.63 -16.38
CA ASN A 163 -0.45 12.07 -16.72
C ASN A 163 -1.41 13.13 -17.26
N MET A 164 -1.43 14.32 -16.64
CA MET A 164 -2.24 15.46 -17.07
C MET A 164 -1.84 15.92 -18.47
N ARG A 165 -0.54 16.00 -18.77
CA ARG A 165 -0.04 16.37 -20.10
C ARG A 165 -0.29 15.30 -21.16
N ALA A 166 -0.19 14.02 -20.80
CA ALA A 166 -0.39 12.92 -21.74
C ALA A 166 -1.86 12.68 -22.08
N ASN A 167 -2.77 12.88 -21.11
CA ASN A 167 -4.17 12.49 -21.23
C ASN A 167 -5.16 13.66 -21.18
N ALA A 168 -4.69 14.91 -21.06
CA ALA A 168 -5.55 16.11 -20.96
C ALA A 168 -6.65 15.98 -19.89
N LEU A 169 -6.25 15.52 -18.69
CA LEU A 169 -7.18 15.22 -17.60
C LEU A 169 -8.00 16.44 -17.17
N ALA A 170 -9.30 16.25 -16.96
CA ALA A 170 -10.15 17.25 -16.32
C ALA A 170 -9.91 17.31 -14.79
N ASP A 171 -10.30 18.40 -14.12
CA ASP A 171 -10.06 18.59 -12.67
C ASP A 171 -10.62 17.44 -11.81
N ALA A 172 -11.83 16.97 -12.12
CA ALA A 172 -12.45 15.84 -11.42
C ALA A 172 -11.66 14.53 -11.61
N GLU A 173 -11.04 14.32 -12.77
CA GLU A 173 -10.22 13.14 -13.06
C GLU A 173 -8.85 13.24 -12.39
N LEU A 174 -8.26 14.45 -12.36
CA LEU A 174 -7.03 14.73 -11.64
C LEU A 174 -7.21 14.45 -10.14
N ARG A 175 -8.30 14.92 -9.52
CA ARG A 175 -8.63 14.64 -8.12
C ARG A 175 -8.75 13.14 -7.84
N ARG A 176 -9.42 12.40 -8.73
CA ARG A 176 -9.57 10.95 -8.60
C ARG A 176 -8.22 10.25 -8.65
N LYS A 177 -7.40 10.56 -9.66
CA LYS A 177 -6.05 10.00 -9.78
C LYS A 177 -5.14 10.39 -8.62
N ALA A 178 -5.26 11.61 -8.12
CA ALA A 178 -4.51 12.05 -6.94
C ALA A 178 -4.86 11.21 -5.70
N ALA A 179 -6.13 10.85 -5.51
CA ALA A 179 -6.55 9.95 -4.44
C ALA A 179 -5.97 8.53 -4.60
N ASP A 180 -5.97 8.01 -5.84
CA ASP A 180 -5.40 6.69 -6.15
C ASP A 180 -3.88 6.67 -5.90
N GLU A 181 -3.14 7.68 -6.41
CA GLU A 181 -1.69 7.81 -6.24
C GLU A 181 -1.30 7.99 -4.76
N LEU A 182 -2.05 8.77 -3.99
CA LEU A 182 -1.85 8.88 -2.54
C LEU A 182 -2.05 7.54 -1.84
N THR A 183 -3.08 6.79 -2.20
CA THR A 183 -3.33 5.46 -1.64
C THR A 183 -2.17 4.52 -1.94
N CYS A 184 -1.65 4.53 -3.17
CA CYS A 184 -0.47 3.76 -3.55
C CYS A 184 0.78 4.19 -2.77
N MET A 185 1.02 5.50 -2.63
CA MET A 185 2.17 6.03 -1.91
C MET A 185 2.10 5.66 -0.42
N THR A 186 0.95 5.83 0.23
CA THR A 186 0.73 5.42 1.62
C THR A 186 0.95 3.92 1.78
N ALA A 187 0.51 3.09 0.84
CA ALA A 187 0.74 1.65 0.87
C ALA A 187 2.24 1.31 0.79
N ARG A 188 3.02 2.02 -0.04
CA ARG A 188 4.48 1.83 -0.14
C ARG A 188 5.20 2.20 1.16
N ILE A 189 4.85 3.35 1.74
CA ILE A 189 5.41 3.79 3.02
C ILE A 189 5.07 2.79 4.13
N ASN A 190 3.82 2.30 4.16
CA ASN A 190 3.39 1.29 5.13
C ASN A 190 4.12 -0.06 5.00
N ARG A 191 4.60 -0.40 3.80
CA ARG A 191 5.45 -1.58 3.59
C ARG A 191 6.90 -1.36 4.05
N GLY A 192 7.25 -0.15 4.49
CA GLY A 192 8.61 0.23 4.84
C GLY A 192 9.49 0.51 3.62
N GLU A 193 8.91 0.70 2.43
CA GLU A 193 9.68 1.08 1.24
C GLU A 193 10.22 2.50 1.42
N THR A 194 11.54 2.66 1.23
CA THR A 194 12.14 4.00 1.19
C THR A 194 11.77 4.67 -0.13
N ILE A 195 11.18 5.86 -0.07
CA ILE A 195 10.83 6.62 -1.27
C ILE A 195 12.14 7.11 -1.92
N PRO A 196 12.39 6.75 -3.20
CA PRO A 196 13.64 7.10 -3.85
C PRO A 196 13.82 8.61 -3.96
N GLU A 197 15.07 9.06 -3.97
CA GLU A 197 15.38 10.48 -4.20
C GLU A 197 15.02 10.88 -5.65
N PRO A 198 14.71 12.17 -5.90
CA PRO A 198 14.53 12.69 -7.25
C PRO A 198 15.78 12.45 -8.09
N VAL A 199 15.67 11.62 -9.13
CA VAL A 199 16.75 11.34 -10.07
C VAL A 199 16.25 11.67 -11.47
N LYS A 200 17.11 12.32 -12.28
CA LYS A 200 16.81 12.61 -13.68
C LYS A 200 16.47 11.33 -14.42
N GLN A 201 15.20 11.16 -14.74
CA GLN A 201 14.75 9.99 -15.49
C GLN A 201 15.00 10.22 -16.98
N LEU A 202 15.54 9.20 -17.66
CA LEU A 202 15.52 9.19 -19.11
C LEU A 202 14.07 9.26 -19.59
N PRO A 203 13.78 9.97 -20.69
CA PRO A 203 12.43 9.97 -21.26
C PRO A 203 11.99 8.52 -21.48
N VAL A 204 10.95 8.09 -20.78
CA VAL A 204 10.27 6.84 -21.13
C VAL A 204 9.72 7.10 -22.52
N MET A 205 10.31 6.47 -23.54
CA MET A 205 9.83 6.59 -24.90
C MET A 205 8.40 6.04 -24.93
N GLY A 206 7.44 6.95 -24.86
CA GLY A 206 6.02 6.65 -24.90
C GLY A 206 5.68 6.01 -26.23
N GLY A 207 5.23 4.76 -26.18
CA GLY A 207 4.68 4.04 -27.31
C GLY A 207 3.81 2.92 -26.80
N ARG A 208 2.69 2.64 -27.48
CA ARG A 208 2.00 1.38 -27.24
C ARG A 208 3.01 0.25 -27.49
N PRO A 209 3.14 -0.74 -26.60
CA PRO A 209 3.92 -1.93 -26.88
C PRO A 209 3.52 -2.45 -28.26
N LEU A 210 4.51 -2.68 -29.12
CA LEU A 210 4.26 -3.21 -30.46
C LEU A 210 3.52 -4.54 -30.30
N ASN A 211 2.44 -4.74 -31.05
CA ASN A 211 1.82 -6.06 -31.08
C ASN A 211 2.79 -7.07 -31.70
N ARG A 212 2.55 -8.38 -31.51
CA ARG A 212 3.47 -9.44 -31.96
C ARG A 212 3.86 -9.31 -33.44
N ALA A 213 2.91 -8.98 -34.31
CA ALA A 213 3.16 -8.83 -35.74
C ALA A 213 4.06 -7.61 -36.04
N GLN A 214 3.79 -6.47 -35.41
CA GLN A 214 4.59 -5.26 -35.54
C GLN A 214 6.01 -5.44 -34.97
N ALA A 215 6.13 -6.16 -33.85
CA ALA A 215 7.42 -6.47 -33.24
C ALA A 215 8.27 -7.36 -34.16
N LEU A 216 7.68 -8.41 -34.75
CA LEU A 216 8.36 -9.30 -35.69
C LEU A 216 8.78 -8.56 -36.97
N ALA A 217 7.93 -7.68 -37.50
CA ALA A 217 8.27 -6.84 -38.65
C ALA A 217 9.46 -5.90 -38.33
N LYS A 218 9.46 -5.29 -37.14
CA LYS A 218 10.57 -4.42 -36.71
C LYS A 218 11.87 -5.20 -36.50
N ILE A 219 11.79 -6.41 -35.97
CA ILE A 219 12.95 -7.32 -35.85
C ILE A 219 13.49 -7.69 -37.23
N ALA A 220 12.62 -7.98 -38.21
CA ALA A 220 13.04 -8.28 -39.58
C ALA A 220 13.72 -7.08 -40.25
N GLU A 221 13.18 -5.87 -40.08
CA GLU A 221 13.78 -4.61 -40.54
C GLU A 221 15.18 -4.40 -39.96
N ILE A 222 15.34 -4.57 -38.64
CA ILE A 222 16.64 -4.44 -37.95
C ILE A 222 17.62 -5.51 -38.46
N LYS A 223 17.18 -6.76 -38.60
CA LYS A 223 18.02 -7.85 -39.12
C LYS A 223 18.49 -7.57 -40.55
N ALA A 224 17.63 -7.05 -41.41
CA ALA A 224 17.99 -6.67 -42.77
C ALA A 224 18.97 -5.48 -42.79
N LYS A 225 18.72 -4.46 -41.97
CA LYS A 225 19.55 -3.26 -41.87
C LYS A 225 20.97 -3.53 -41.39
N PHE A 226 21.14 -4.50 -40.49
CA PHE A 226 22.44 -4.85 -39.91
C PHE A 226 23.02 -6.18 -40.41
N GLY A 227 22.43 -6.78 -41.46
CA GLY A 227 22.94 -8.02 -42.05
C GLY A 227 22.88 -9.25 -41.14
N LEU A 228 22.08 -9.21 -40.07
CA LEU A 228 21.95 -10.27 -39.08
C LEU A 228 20.99 -11.36 -39.60
N LYS A 229 21.43 -12.15 -40.59
CA LYS A 229 20.72 -13.37 -40.99
C LYS A 229 20.88 -14.41 -39.88
N GLY A 230 19.80 -14.66 -39.14
CA GLY A 230 19.75 -15.75 -38.18
C GLY A 230 19.82 -17.09 -38.89
N ALA A 231 20.65 -18.01 -38.38
CA ALA A 231 20.63 -19.41 -38.78
C ALA A 231 19.21 -19.97 -38.53
N SER A 232 18.59 -20.51 -39.58
CA SER A 232 17.35 -21.27 -39.45
C SER A 232 17.64 -22.54 -38.64
N VAL A 233 16.94 -22.71 -37.52
CA VAL A 233 16.72 -24.01 -36.87
C VAL A 233 15.36 -24.51 -37.30
#